data_AF-A0AA38CQB7-F1
#
_entry.id   AF-A0AA38CQB7-F1
#
_cell.length_a   1.000
_cell.length_b   1.000
_cell.length_c   1.000
_cell.angle_alpha   90.00
_cell.angle_beta   90.00
_cell.angle_gamma   90.00
#
_symmetry.space_group_name_H-M   'P 1'
#
loop_
_entity.id
_entity.type
_entity.pdbx_description
1 polymer ?
#
loop_
_entity_poly.entity_id
_entity_poly.type
_entity_poly.pdbx_seq_one_letter_code
_entity_poly.pdbx_strand_id
1 'polypeptide(L)'
;MKFIRIILFILWISFQIQLGDCKCAIYSFGDSLADTGNLLISSPRRLIGRFPYGETLGYPSGRCSDGRLIVDFIAQALNQSFVNPFLRHNANFSSGANFAVAGATALEPSFFHARRIGPLSTPFSLDTQIQWFLDYKQRVCLHDKECDKHFANAMFLMGEIGGNDYNYPFSRGRSMAEVETFTIPIISKIQDSLETLISKGGAMKILIQNNLPIGCSPSYLSVINDELDDMGCLKNYNEFSQRSNILLKEMVQVVQIKHPNVSIVFADYYNAALAILKDPLSYGIRSQVLQTCCGYGGRYNFSPVR
;
A
#
# COMPACT_ATOMS: atom_id res chain seq x y z
N MET A 1 -25.11 -6.50 -25.35
CA MET A 1 -24.68 -7.36 -24.22
C MET A 1 -23.76 -8.52 -24.60
N LYS A 2 -23.95 -9.24 -25.72
CA LYS A 2 -23.03 -10.34 -26.12
C LYS A 2 -21.64 -9.86 -26.59
N PHE A 3 -21.56 -8.72 -27.27
CA PHE A 3 -20.29 -8.14 -27.77
C PHE A 3 -19.36 -7.66 -26.65
N ILE A 4 -19.91 -7.05 -25.59
CA ILE A 4 -19.15 -6.57 -24.42
C ILE A 4 -18.52 -7.75 -23.66
N ARG A 5 -19.22 -8.89 -23.57
CA ARG A 5 -18.66 -10.11 -22.96
C ARG A 5 -17.49 -10.68 -23.73
N ILE A 6 -17.50 -10.58 -25.07
CA ILE A 6 -16.39 -11.04 -25.92
C ILE A 6 -15.18 -10.11 -25.76
N ILE A 7 -15.40 -8.79 -25.69
CA ILE A 7 -14.32 -7.82 -25.46
C ILE A 7 -13.72 -8.00 -24.06
N LEU A 8 -14.53 -8.19 -23.02
CA LEU A 8 -14.05 -8.46 -21.66
C LEU A 8 -13.32 -9.81 -21.57
N PHE A 9 -13.76 -10.83 -22.31
CA PHE A 9 -13.09 -12.13 -22.40
C PHE A 9 -11.75 -12.02 -23.16
N ILE A 10 -11.70 -11.25 -24.24
CA ILE A 10 -10.45 -10.96 -24.97
C ILE A 10 -9.50 -10.15 -24.10
N LEU A 11 -9.96 -9.13 -23.37
CA LEU A 11 -9.15 -8.36 -22.43
C LEU A 11 -8.65 -9.21 -21.26
N TRP A 12 -9.47 -10.14 -20.76
CA TRP A 12 -9.06 -11.11 -19.74
C TRP A 12 -8.03 -12.10 -20.28
N ILE A 13 -8.21 -12.61 -21.50
CA ILE A 13 -7.21 -13.45 -22.18
C ILE A 13 -5.93 -12.67 -22.46
N SER A 14 -6.01 -11.42 -22.91
CA SER A 14 -4.84 -10.55 -23.11
C SER A 14 -4.13 -10.27 -21.78
N PHE A 15 -4.87 -10.07 -20.69
CA PHE A 15 -4.30 -9.91 -19.34
C PHE A 15 -3.61 -11.20 -18.85
N GLN A 16 -4.21 -12.38 -19.11
CA GLN A 16 -3.62 -13.68 -18.82
C GLN A 16 -2.37 -13.96 -19.68
N ILE A 17 -2.41 -13.62 -20.98
CA ILE A 17 -1.29 -13.78 -21.92
C ILE A 17 -0.14 -12.82 -21.57
N GLN A 18 -0.43 -11.61 -21.09
CA GLN A 18 0.58 -10.61 -20.71
C GLN A 18 1.23 -10.90 -19.35
N LEU A 19 0.52 -11.59 -18.45
CA LEU A 19 1.06 -12.03 -17.17
C LEU A 19 1.79 -13.37 -17.24
N GLY A 20 1.43 -14.22 -18.22
CA GLY A 20 2.02 -15.55 -18.40
C GLY A 20 1.89 -16.45 -17.15
N ASP A 21 2.35 -17.69 -17.25
CA ASP A 21 2.63 -18.55 -16.09
C ASP A 21 3.85 -18.00 -15.31
N CYS A 22 3.83 -16.72 -14.90
CA CYS A 22 4.89 -16.13 -14.11
C CYS A 22 4.83 -16.70 -12.70
N LYS A 23 5.55 -17.81 -12.48
CA LYS A 23 5.91 -18.27 -11.15
C LYS A 23 6.97 -17.37 -10.52
N CYS A 24 6.72 -16.06 -10.49
CA CYS A 24 7.64 -15.07 -9.97
C CYS A 24 7.36 -14.80 -8.49
N ALA A 25 8.44 -14.70 -7.72
CA ALA A 25 8.38 -14.26 -6.34
C ALA A 25 7.85 -12.82 -6.25
N ILE A 26 7.18 -12.49 -5.15
CA ILE A 26 6.66 -11.15 -4.87
C ILE A 26 7.40 -10.57 -3.67
N TYR A 27 8.05 -9.43 -3.86
CA TYR A 27 8.66 -8.65 -2.78
C TYR A 27 7.84 -7.40 -2.55
N SER A 28 7.15 -7.34 -1.41
CA SER A 28 6.19 -6.28 -1.11
C SER A 28 6.68 -5.35 -0.01
N PHE A 29 6.37 -4.08 -0.14
CA PHE A 29 6.74 -2.99 0.76
C PHE A 29 5.54 -2.06 0.92
N GLY A 30 5.55 -1.20 1.92
CA GLY A 30 4.51 -0.21 2.16
C GLY A 30 3.93 -0.27 3.57
N ASP A 31 2.66 0.05 3.69
CA ASP A 31 2.00 0.29 4.95
C ASP A 31 0.94 -0.79 5.30
N SER A 32 -0.10 -0.39 6.05
CA SER A 32 -1.25 -1.21 6.41
C SER A 32 -2.01 -1.83 5.23
N LEU A 33 -1.98 -1.20 4.05
CA LEU A 33 -2.65 -1.72 2.86
C LEU A 33 -1.89 -2.88 2.20
N ALA A 34 -0.64 -3.11 2.61
CA ALA A 34 0.19 -4.21 2.15
C ALA A 34 0.66 -5.15 3.27
N ASP A 35 0.57 -4.77 4.55
CA ASP A 35 1.08 -5.58 5.68
C ASP A 35 0.30 -6.88 5.89
N THR A 36 1.01 -8.01 5.74
CA THR A 36 0.47 -9.37 5.92
C THR A 36 0.69 -9.96 7.31
N GLY A 37 1.21 -9.18 8.25
CA GLY A 37 1.30 -9.50 9.68
C GLY A 37 2.56 -9.02 10.41
N ASN A 38 3.45 -8.23 9.79
CA ASN A 38 4.68 -7.73 10.43
C ASN A 38 4.37 -6.84 11.64
N LEU A 39 3.36 -5.97 11.58
CA LEU A 39 2.99 -5.16 12.75
C LEU A 39 2.51 -6.05 13.91
N LEU A 40 1.72 -7.09 13.62
CA LEU A 40 1.22 -7.98 14.66
C LEU A 40 2.36 -8.78 15.32
N ILE A 41 3.34 -9.23 14.54
CA ILE A 41 4.52 -9.95 15.05
C ILE A 41 5.37 -9.05 15.95
N SER A 42 5.65 -7.83 15.50
CA SER A 42 6.45 -6.86 16.26
C SER A 42 5.71 -6.23 17.43
N SER A 43 4.37 -6.23 17.42
CA SER A 43 3.51 -5.66 18.46
C SER A 43 2.30 -6.57 18.77
N PRO A 44 2.47 -7.65 19.56
CA PRO A 44 1.48 -8.73 19.71
C PRO A 44 0.14 -8.42 20.39
N ARG A 45 -0.18 -7.14 20.64
CA ARG A 45 -1.41 -6.73 21.35
C ARG A 45 -2.31 -5.79 20.54
N ARG A 46 -2.03 -5.64 19.24
CA ARG A 46 -2.80 -4.78 18.33
C ARG A 46 -4.17 -5.38 18.04
N LEU A 47 -5.16 -4.51 17.79
CA LEU A 47 -6.53 -4.92 17.45
C LEU A 47 -6.59 -5.80 16.19
N ILE A 48 -5.67 -5.62 15.24
CA ILE A 48 -5.53 -6.43 14.02
C ILE A 48 -5.25 -7.92 14.28
N GLY A 49 -4.88 -8.28 15.52
CA GLY A 49 -4.73 -9.66 15.97
C GLY A 49 -6.01 -10.29 16.54
N ARG A 50 -7.17 -9.66 16.34
CA ARG A 50 -8.48 -10.13 16.84
C ARG A 50 -9.52 -10.05 15.73
N PHE A 51 -10.58 -10.86 15.81
CA PHE A 51 -11.74 -10.68 14.95
C PHE A 51 -12.34 -9.28 15.13
N PRO A 52 -12.90 -8.68 14.05
CA PRO A 52 -13.21 -9.28 12.75
C PRO A 52 -12.07 -9.31 11.73
N TYR A 53 -10.86 -8.86 12.08
CA TYR A 53 -9.72 -8.94 11.17
C TYR A 53 -9.46 -10.40 10.76
N GLY A 54 -9.30 -10.65 9.46
CA GLY A 54 -9.10 -11.99 8.90
C GLY A 54 -10.29 -12.96 9.01
N GLU A 55 -11.51 -12.48 9.29
CA GLU A 55 -12.73 -13.30 9.26
C GLU A 55 -12.85 -14.18 8.02
N THR A 56 -12.65 -13.63 6.82
CA THR A 56 -12.73 -14.37 5.55
C THR A 56 -11.52 -15.29 5.29
N LEU A 57 -10.46 -15.18 6.11
CA LEU A 57 -9.34 -16.12 6.16
C LEU A 57 -9.53 -17.19 7.25
N GLY A 58 -10.54 -17.06 8.11
CA GLY A 58 -10.82 -17.95 9.22
C GLY A 58 -9.95 -17.72 10.47
N TYR A 59 -9.06 -16.71 10.47
CA TYR A 59 -8.22 -16.36 11.62
C TYR A 59 -7.66 -14.93 11.48
N PRO A 60 -7.38 -14.23 12.60
CA PRO A 60 -6.81 -12.88 12.58
C PRO A 60 -5.35 -12.91 12.13
N SER A 61 -5.14 -12.77 10.82
CA SER A 61 -3.80 -12.90 10.22
C SER A 61 -2.88 -11.71 10.50
N GLY A 62 -3.38 -10.63 11.10
CA GLY A 62 -2.67 -9.35 11.23
C GLY A 62 -2.75 -8.44 10.00
N ARG A 63 -3.62 -8.75 9.03
CA ARG A 63 -3.94 -7.83 7.92
C ARG A 63 -4.92 -6.77 8.40
N CYS A 64 -4.79 -5.54 7.94
CA CYS A 64 -5.74 -4.44 8.24
C CYS A 64 -7.03 -4.55 7.41
N SER A 65 -7.61 -5.74 7.35
CA SER A 65 -8.81 -6.09 6.60
C SER A 65 -9.53 -7.27 7.27
N ASP A 66 -10.81 -7.49 6.94
CA ASP A 66 -11.53 -8.74 7.28
C ASP A 66 -10.96 -9.95 6.52
N GLY A 67 -10.01 -9.74 5.62
CA GLY A 67 -9.45 -10.79 4.80
C GLY A 67 -8.18 -10.44 4.09
N ARG A 68 -8.20 -10.73 2.78
CA ARG A 68 -7.11 -10.56 1.85
C ARG A 68 -6.85 -9.07 1.56
N LEU A 69 -5.59 -8.74 1.35
CA LEU A 69 -5.13 -7.45 0.85
C LEU A 69 -4.86 -7.54 -0.66
N ILE A 70 -4.60 -6.41 -1.31
CA ILE A 70 -4.37 -6.37 -2.76
C ILE A 70 -3.16 -7.24 -3.16
N VAL A 71 -2.11 -7.28 -2.34
CA VAL A 71 -0.97 -8.18 -2.54
C VAL A 71 -1.38 -9.67 -2.59
N ASP A 72 -2.40 -10.09 -1.84
CA ASP A 72 -2.89 -11.47 -1.85
C ASP A 72 -3.67 -11.77 -3.13
N PHE A 73 -4.47 -10.82 -3.62
CA PHE A 73 -5.17 -10.95 -4.90
C PHE A 73 -4.19 -10.97 -6.07
N ILE A 74 -3.11 -10.18 -6.01
CA ILE A 74 -2.04 -10.23 -7.01
C ILE A 74 -1.32 -11.59 -6.96
N ALA A 75 -0.99 -12.09 -5.76
CA ALA A 75 -0.39 -13.42 -5.62
C ALA A 75 -1.28 -14.51 -6.24
N GLN A 76 -2.60 -14.45 -6.02
CA GLN A 76 -3.56 -15.37 -6.63
C GLN A 76 -3.61 -15.26 -8.14
N ALA A 77 -3.64 -14.04 -8.68
CA ALA A 77 -3.63 -13.81 -10.12
C ALA A 77 -2.35 -14.36 -10.79
N LEU A 78 -1.24 -14.43 -10.06
CA LEU A 78 0.04 -15.00 -10.48
C LEU A 78 0.20 -16.50 -10.13
N ASN A 79 -0.86 -17.17 -9.68
CA ASN A 79 -0.81 -18.56 -9.20
C ASN A 79 0.28 -18.81 -8.14
N GLN A 80 0.53 -17.82 -7.28
CA GLN A 80 1.44 -17.88 -6.14
C GLN A 80 0.72 -18.13 -4.82
N SER A 81 1.48 -18.65 -3.85
CA SER A 81 1.05 -18.65 -2.45
C SER A 81 1.04 -17.22 -1.90
N PHE A 82 0.22 -16.97 -0.88
CA PHE A 82 0.25 -15.68 -0.17
C PHE A 82 1.65 -15.40 0.37
N VAL A 83 2.06 -14.15 0.22
CA VAL A 83 3.39 -13.70 0.63
C VAL A 83 3.43 -13.61 2.16
N ASN A 84 4.44 -14.25 2.75
CA ASN A 84 4.59 -14.25 4.21
C ASN A 84 5.21 -12.93 4.70
N PRO A 85 4.80 -12.44 5.90
CA PRO A 85 5.44 -11.30 6.53
C PRO A 85 6.90 -11.66 6.90
N PHE A 86 7.83 -10.78 6.56
CA PHE A 86 9.28 -10.97 6.71
C PHE A 86 9.70 -11.29 8.15
N LEU A 87 9.05 -10.70 9.15
CA LEU A 87 9.37 -10.93 10.57
C LEU A 87 8.93 -12.30 11.07
N ARG A 88 8.22 -13.11 10.28
CA ARG A 88 7.79 -14.44 10.69
C ARG A 88 8.95 -15.42 10.67
N HIS A 89 9.32 -15.89 11.86
CA HIS A 89 10.29 -16.97 12.01
C HIS A 89 9.84 -18.26 11.30
N ASN A 90 10.79 -18.94 10.66
CA ASN A 90 10.59 -20.24 9.98
C ASN A 90 9.48 -20.23 8.90
N ALA A 91 9.17 -19.08 8.31
CA ALA A 91 8.26 -19.00 7.18
C ALA A 91 8.95 -19.46 5.89
N ASN A 92 8.14 -19.95 4.95
CA ASN A 92 8.60 -20.21 3.59
C ASN A 92 8.54 -18.90 2.77
N PHE A 93 9.69 -18.49 2.23
CA PHE A 93 9.83 -17.29 1.39
C PHE A 93 10.09 -17.62 -0.09
N SER A 94 9.81 -18.85 -0.53
CA SER A 94 9.99 -19.28 -1.92
C SER A 94 9.15 -18.46 -2.92
N SER A 95 7.96 -18.00 -2.50
CA SER A 95 7.09 -17.10 -3.27
C SER A 95 7.39 -15.61 -3.02
N GLY A 96 8.52 -15.30 -2.37
CA GLY A 96 8.90 -13.96 -1.98
C GLY A 96 8.55 -13.62 -0.51
N ALA A 97 8.72 -12.36 -0.16
CA ALA A 97 8.59 -11.87 1.21
C ALA A 97 7.92 -10.49 1.26
N ASN A 98 7.15 -10.25 2.31
CA ASN A 98 6.47 -8.99 2.54
C ASN A 98 7.12 -8.22 3.68
N PHE A 99 7.68 -7.06 3.36
CA PHE A 99 8.36 -6.14 4.27
C PHE A 99 7.47 -5.00 4.74
N ALA A 100 6.25 -4.85 4.20
CA ALA A 100 5.32 -3.81 4.58
C ALA A 100 4.94 -3.91 6.07
N VAL A 101 4.71 -2.76 6.72
CA VAL A 101 4.31 -2.70 8.13
C VAL A 101 3.18 -1.70 8.28
N ALA A 102 2.10 -2.11 8.96
CA ALA A 102 0.98 -1.22 9.22
C ALA A 102 1.39 0.03 10.03
N GLY A 103 1.01 1.18 9.49
CA GLY A 103 1.33 2.50 10.03
C GLY A 103 2.74 3.02 9.72
N ALA A 104 3.51 2.30 8.88
CA ALA A 104 4.82 2.75 8.42
C ALA A 104 4.73 4.06 7.64
N THR A 105 5.77 4.87 7.79
CA THR A 105 5.98 6.13 7.08
C THR A 105 7.03 5.97 5.99
N ALA A 106 6.95 6.78 4.93
CA ALA A 106 8.04 6.90 3.98
C ALA A 106 9.28 7.47 4.69
N LEU A 107 9.10 8.56 5.44
CA LEU A 107 10.15 9.23 6.18
C LEU A 107 10.50 8.52 7.49
N GLU A 108 11.71 8.74 7.97
CA GLU A 108 12.20 8.22 9.24
C GLU A 108 11.42 8.79 10.44
N PRO A 109 11.24 8.01 11.54
CA PRO A 109 10.60 8.51 12.76
C PRO A 109 11.23 9.78 13.34
N SER A 110 12.55 9.97 13.13
CA SER A 110 13.29 11.16 13.55
C SER A 110 12.76 12.45 12.90
N PHE A 111 12.25 12.40 11.67
CA PHE A 111 11.64 13.54 10.98
C PHE A 111 10.42 14.08 11.73
N PHE A 112 9.56 13.16 12.21
CA PHE A 112 8.35 13.46 12.97
C PHE A 112 8.68 13.89 14.40
N HIS A 113 9.64 13.21 15.03
CA HIS A 113 10.10 13.55 16.38
C HIS A 113 10.62 15.00 16.45
N ALA A 114 11.46 15.41 15.49
CA ALA A 114 11.98 16.78 15.40
C ALA A 114 10.88 17.84 15.26
N ARG A 115 9.71 17.46 14.72
CA ARG A 115 8.54 18.33 14.53
C ARG A 115 7.49 18.21 15.64
N ARG A 116 7.78 17.42 16.69
CA ARG A 116 6.84 17.11 17.79
C ARG A 116 5.55 16.46 17.27
N ILE A 117 5.69 15.52 16.33
CA ILE A 117 4.61 14.68 15.82
C ILE A 117 4.87 13.27 16.34
N GLY A 118 4.02 12.78 17.23
CA GLY A 118 4.16 11.46 17.83
C GLY A 118 3.17 11.19 18.98
N PRO A 119 3.19 9.97 19.56
CA PRO A 119 3.95 8.82 19.08
C PRO A 119 3.41 8.27 17.75
N LEU A 120 4.30 7.72 16.92
CA LEU A 120 3.91 6.96 15.73
C LEU A 120 3.40 5.58 16.14
N SER A 121 2.59 4.92 15.30
CA SER A 121 2.06 3.59 15.64
C SER A 121 3.11 2.49 15.55
N THR A 122 4.19 2.70 14.78
CA THR A 122 5.30 1.77 14.58
C THR A 122 6.61 2.56 14.41
N PRO A 123 7.77 2.02 14.83
CA PRO A 123 9.06 2.64 14.57
C PRO A 123 9.59 2.35 13.15
N PHE A 124 8.92 1.51 12.36
CA PHE A 124 9.43 1.04 11.08
C PHE A 124 9.04 1.98 9.93
N SER A 125 10.04 2.48 9.22
CA SER A 125 9.95 3.35 8.04
C SER A 125 10.13 2.57 6.74
N LEU A 126 9.95 3.21 5.59
CA LEU A 126 10.33 2.65 4.29
C LEU A 126 11.81 2.25 4.23
N ASP A 127 12.73 3.09 4.73
CA ASP A 127 14.17 2.76 4.78
C ASP A 127 14.42 1.47 5.57
N THR A 128 13.69 1.26 6.68
CA THR A 128 13.76 0.00 7.45
C THR A 128 13.38 -1.19 6.56
N GLN A 129 12.28 -1.09 5.81
CA GLN A 129 11.79 -2.17 4.95
C GLN A 129 12.76 -2.45 3.79
N ILE A 130 13.33 -1.41 3.19
CA ILE A 130 14.37 -1.55 2.16
C ILE A 130 15.61 -2.24 2.73
N GLN A 131 16.06 -1.85 3.93
CA GLN A 131 17.22 -2.48 4.56
C GLN A 131 16.95 -3.96 4.87
N TRP A 132 15.77 -4.30 5.41
CA TRP A 132 15.38 -5.69 5.63
C TRP A 132 15.41 -6.52 4.34
N PHE A 133 14.96 -5.95 3.23
CA PHE A 133 15.04 -6.60 1.94
C PHE A 133 16.48 -6.79 1.47
N LEU A 134 17.35 -5.78 1.61
CA LEU A 134 18.75 -5.90 1.21
C LEU A 134 19.48 -6.96 2.04
N ASP A 135 19.24 -7.00 3.36
CA ASP A 135 19.80 -8.02 4.25
C ASP A 135 19.25 -9.42 3.92
N TYR A 136 17.96 -9.50 3.57
CA TYR A 136 17.35 -10.74 3.10
C TYR A 136 18.00 -11.22 1.80
N LYS A 137 18.08 -10.35 0.78
CA LYS A 137 18.70 -10.64 -0.52
C LYS A 137 20.14 -11.12 -0.31
N GLN A 138 20.93 -10.39 0.47
CA GLN A 138 22.31 -10.76 0.75
C GLN A 138 22.39 -12.17 1.31
N ARG A 139 21.59 -12.51 2.33
CA ARG A 139 21.60 -13.83 2.96
C ARG A 139 21.22 -14.95 1.99
N VAL A 140 20.18 -14.77 1.17
CA VAL A 140 19.73 -15.82 0.24
C VAL A 140 20.63 -15.95 -0.99
N CYS A 141 21.35 -14.89 -1.36
CA CYS A 141 22.29 -14.91 -2.50
C CYS A 141 23.69 -15.46 -2.17
N LEU A 142 24.06 -15.67 -0.89
CA LEU A 142 25.45 -15.97 -0.48
C LEU A 142 26.11 -17.10 -1.29
N HIS A 143 25.34 -18.06 -1.81
CA HIS A 143 25.83 -19.19 -2.59
C HIS A 143 24.98 -19.49 -3.84
N ASP A 144 24.13 -18.56 -4.28
CA ASP A 144 23.24 -18.75 -5.42
C ASP A 144 23.71 -17.96 -6.65
N LYS A 145 24.18 -18.68 -7.68
CA LYS A 145 24.63 -18.08 -8.94
C LYS A 145 23.47 -17.57 -9.81
N GLU A 146 22.24 -18.02 -9.55
CA GLU A 146 21.04 -17.57 -10.25
C GLU A 146 20.32 -16.44 -9.49
N CYS A 147 20.89 -15.94 -8.39
CA CYS A 147 20.20 -14.98 -7.53
C CYS A 147 19.76 -13.71 -8.26
N ASP A 148 20.64 -13.11 -9.07
CA ASP A 148 20.30 -11.90 -9.83
C ASP A 148 19.17 -12.16 -10.84
N LYS A 149 19.14 -13.34 -11.46
CA LYS A 149 18.07 -13.76 -12.35
C LYS A 149 16.76 -13.99 -11.61
N HIS A 150 16.81 -14.53 -10.38
CA HIS A 150 15.64 -14.69 -9.52
C HIS A 150 15.00 -13.34 -9.20
N PHE A 151 15.78 -12.37 -8.71
CA PHE A 151 15.27 -11.04 -8.37
C PHE A 151 14.86 -10.23 -9.60
N ALA A 152 15.57 -10.33 -10.73
CA ALA A 152 15.15 -9.71 -11.99
C ALA A 152 13.81 -10.26 -12.52
N ASN A 153 13.50 -11.53 -12.25
CA ASN A 153 12.23 -12.12 -12.64
C ASN A 153 11.10 -11.85 -11.64
N ALA A 154 11.42 -11.51 -10.39
CA ALA A 154 10.46 -11.21 -9.34
C ALA A 154 9.66 -9.93 -9.62
N MET A 155 8.49 -9.82 -8.98
CA MET A 155 7.69 -8.61 -8.98
C MET A 155 7.88 -7.87 -7.65
N PHE A 156 8.18 -6.59 -7.74
CA PHE A 156 8.34 -5.70 -6.61
C PHE A 156 7.08 -4.84 -6.47
N LEU A 157 6.41 -4.96 -5.34
CA LEU A 157 5.25 -4.15 -5.01
C LEU A 157 5.68 -3.04 -4.05
N MET A 158 5.78 -1.82 -4.56
CA MET A 158 5.79 -0.61 -3.75
C MET A 158 4.33 -0.26 -3.45
N GLY A 159 3.79 -0.87 -2.39
CA GLY A 159 2.43 -0.60 -1.91
C GLY A 159 2.26 0.83 -1.41
N GLU A 160 1.11 1.13 -0.79
CA GLU A 160 0.88 2.46 -0.22
C GLU A 160 1.97 2.79 0.80
N ILE A 161 2.59 3.95 0.62
CA ILE A 161 3.56 4.51 1.55
C ILE A 161 3.58 6.04 1.34
N GLY A 162 3.71 6.79 2.43
CA GLY A 162 3.60 8.26 2.42
C GLY A 162 2.26 8.77 2.96
N GLY A 163 1.18 7.98 2.90
CA GLY A 163 -0.11 8.36 3.46
C GLY A 163 -0.07 8.54 4.97
N ASN A 164 0.65 7.68 5.69
CA ASN A 164 0.82 7.83 7.13
C ASN A 164 1.62 9.09 7.51
N ASP A 165 2.56 9.52 6.66
CA ASP A 165 3.31 10.76 6.84
C ASP A 165 2.40 11.99 6.86
N TYR A 166 1.25 11.92 6.19
CA TYR A 166 0.18 12.93 6.26
C TYR A 166 -0.83 12.65 7.38
N ASN A 167 -1.22 11.38 7.60
CA ASN A 167 -2.23 11.01 8.59
C ASN A 167 -1.80 11.36 10.01
N TYR A 168 -0.53 11.12 10.39
CA TYR A 168 -0.05 11.43 11.72
C TYR A 168 -0.17 12.92 12.08
N PRO A 169 0.37 13.88 11.30
CA PRO A 169 0.20 15.29 11.61
C PRO A 169 -1.27 15.74 11.52
N PHE A 170 -2.05 15.30 10.54
CA PHE A 170 -3.48 15.65 10.45
C PHE A 170 -4.26 15.18 11.69
N SER A 171 -4.02 13.96 12.17
CA SER A 171 -4.65 13.45 13.41
C SER A 171 -4.26 14.23 14.68
N ARG A 172 -3.25 15.09 14.59
CA ARG A 172 -2.77 15.98 15.66
C ARG A 172 -3.14 17.44 15.42
N GLY A 173 -4.04 17.70 14.47
CA GLY A 173 -4.52 19.06 14.17
C GLY A 173 -3.48 19.96 13.51
N ARG A 174 -2.45 19.39 12.87
CA ARG A 174 -1.50 20.19 12.09
C ARG A 174 -2.19 20.74 10.85
N SER A 175 -1.81 21.97 10.48
CA SER A 175 -2.43 22.68 9.34
C SER A 175 -2.09 22.01 8.01
N MET A 176 -2.97 22.12 7.03
CA MET A 176 -2.71 21.63 5.67
C MET A 176 -1.45 22.23 5.06
N ALA A 177 -1.21 23.54 5.28
CA ALA A 177 0.00 24.21 4.81
C ALA A 177 1.28 23.61 5.41
N GLU A 178 1.28 23.25 6.70
CA GLU A 178 2.42 22.57 7.34
C GLU A 178 2.63 21.17 6.73
N VAL A 179 1.55 20.38 6.61
CA VAL A 179 1.63 19.00 6.11
C VAL A 179 2.03 18.94 4.64
N GLU A 180 1.64 19.93 3.84
CA GLU A 180 2.03 20.04 2.43
C GLU A 180 3.55 20.18 2.25
N THR A 181 4.26 20.75 3.23
CA THR A 181 5.73 20.82 3.20
C THR A 181 6.41 19.45 3.26
N PHE A 182 5.68 18.39 3.66
CA PHE A 182 6.24 17.05 3.79
C PHE A 182 6.26 16.31 2.45
N THR A 183 5.46 16.75 1.48
CA THR A 183 5.27 16.06 0.20
C THR A 183 6.57 15.88 -0.58
N ILE A 184 7.37 16.94 -0.74
CA ILE A 184 8.65 16.82 -1.46
C ILE A 184 9.62 15.85 -0.77
N PRO A 185 9.87 15.93 0.55
CA PRO A 185 10.63 14.90 1.27
C PRO A 185 10.11 13.47 1.09
N ILE A 186 8.78 13.27 1.14
CA ILE A 186 8.16 11.94 0.97
C ILE A 186 8.43 11.40 -0.43
N ILE A 187 8.16 12.19 -1.48
CA ILE A 187 8.37 11.77 -2.87
C ILE A 187 9.85 11.49 -3.14
N SER A 188 10.76 12.33 -2.63
CA SER A 188 12.20 12.09 -2.75
C SER A 188 12.61 10.76 -2.10
N LYS A 189 12.07 10.46 -0.92
CA LYS A 189 12.38 9.23 -0.19
C LYS A 189 11.86 7.98 -0.93
N ILE A 190 10.67 8.06 -1.52
CA ILE A 190 10.13 6.97 -2.35
C ILE A 190 10.99 6.79 -3.60
N GLN A 191 11.41 7.87 -4.26
CA GLN A 191 12.31 7.83 -5.41
C GLN A 191 13.64 7.12 -5.06
N ASP A 192 14.29 7.52 -3.97
CA ASP A 192 15.55 6.91 -3.51
C ASP A 192 15.40 5.40 -3.23
N SER A 193 14.24 5.02 -2.70
CA SER A 193 13.90 3.62 -2.42
C SER A 193 13.71 2.82 -3.72
N LEU A 194 13.01 3.37 -4.71
CA LEU A 194 12.88 2.76 -6.04
C LEU A 194 14.25 2.59 -6.71
N GLU A 195 15.07 3.63 -6.70
CA GLU A 195 16.44 3.60 -7.24
C GLU A 195 17.30 2.56 -6.55
N THR A 196 17.14 2.38 -5.24
CA THR A 196 17.84 1.36 -4.46
C THR A 196 17.36 -0.05 -4.82
N LEU A 197 16.05 -0.26 -4.96
CA LEU A 197 15.49 -1.55 -5.40
C LEU A 197 15.96 -1.92 -6.81
N ILE A 198 16.06 -0.95 -7.72
CA ILE A 198 16.58 -1.19 -9.06
C ILE A 198 18.08 -1.53 -9.01
N SER A 199 18.89 -0.63 -8.45
CA SER A 199 20.35 -0.71 -8.52
C SER A 199 20.97 -1.79 -7.63
N LYS A 200 20.45 -1.98 -6.41
CA LYS A 200 20.97 -2.96 -5.45
C LYS A 200 20.07 -4.19 -5.33
N GLY A 201 18.76 -3.99 -5.47
CA GLY A 201 17.78 -5.08 -5.40
C GLY A 201 17.69 -5.92 -6.66
N GLY A 202 18.07 -5.39 -7.82
CA GLY A 202 17.89 -6.07 -9.12
C GLY A 202 16.44 -6.05 -9.60
N ALA A 203 15.62 -5.11 -9.11
CA ALA A 203 14.22 -5.02 -9.48
C ALA A 203 14.05 -4.59 -10.94
N MET A 204 13.43 -5.46 -11.75
CA MET A 204 13.13 -5.18 -13.16
C MET A 204 11.62 -5.01 -13.43
N LYS A 205 10.77 -5.38 -12.48
CA LYS A 205 9.31 -5.30 -12.55
C LYS A 205 8.80 -4.69 -11.26
N ILE A 206 8.35 -3.43 -11.32
CA ILE A 206 7.90 -2.67 -10.16
C ILE A 206 6.46 -2.24 -10.40
N LEU A 207 5.57 -2.54 -9.46
CA LEU A 207 4.27 -1.89 -9.35
C LEU A 207 4.33 -0.89 -8.21
N ILE A 208 3.99 0.37 -8.49
CA ILE A 208 3.87 1.43 -7.49
C ILE A 208 2.49 2.03 -7.56
N GLN A 209 1.84 2.21 -6.42
CA GLN A 209 0.52 2.81 -6.32
C GLN A 209 0.57 4.24 -5.76
N ASN A 210 -0.47 5.02 -6.03
CA ASN A 210 -0.67 6.32 -5.41
C ASN A 210 -1.55 6.24 -4.14
N ASN A 211 -1.66 7.36 -3.45
CA ASN A 211 -2.44 7.47 -2.22
C ASN A 211 -3.95 7.55 -2.53
N LEU A 212 -4.78 7.10 -1.61
CA LEU A 212 -6.24 7.07 -1.73
C LEU A 212 -6.87 8.47 -1.57
N PRO A 213 -8.16 8.65 -1.94
CA PRO A 213 -8.91 9.87 -1.61
C PRO A 213 -9.17 9.97 -0.11
N ILE A 214 -8.20 10.51 0.65
CA ILE A 214 -8.24 10.53 2.11
C ILE A 214 -9.43 11.33 2.66
N GLY A 215 -9.95 12.30 1.89
CA GLY A 215 -11.14 13.06 2.26
C GLY A 215 -12.42 12.20 2.30
N CYS A 216 -12.41 11.05 1.64
CA CYS A 216 -13.49 10.05 1.72
C CYS A 216 -13.31 9.06 2.87
N SER A 217 -12.22 9.15 3.64
CA SER A 217 -11.99 8.25 4.76
C SER A 217 -12.99 8.51 5.90
N PRO A 218 -13.69 7.48 6.41
CA PRO A 218 -14.56 7.61 7.58
C PRO A 218 -13.85 8.21 8.80
N SER A 219 -12.54 7.97 8.96
CA SER A 219 -11.76 8.52 10.07
C SER A 219 -11.59 10.03 9.98
N TYR A 220 -11.40 10.57 8.77
CA TYR A 220 -11.31 12.02 8.53
C TYR A 220 -12.69 12.66 8.65
N LEU A 221 -13.69 12.07 7.99
CA LEU A 221 -15.08 12.55 7.98
C LEU A 221 -15.69 12.63 9.38
N SER A 222 -15.23 11.80 10.32
CA SER A 222 -15.74 11.79 11.71
C SER A 222 -15.17 12.89 12.59
N VAL A 223 -14.05 13.53 12.22
CA VAL A 223 -13.31 14.44 13.10
C VAL A 223 -13.04 15.82 12.48
N ILE A 224 -13.00 15.91 11.16
CA ILE A 224 -12.76 17.17 10.46
C ILE A 224 -14.09 17.78 10.05
N ASN A 225 -14.23 19.07 10.33
CA ASN A 225 -15.34 19.89 9.87
C ASN A 225 -14.85 20.83 8.78
N ASP A 226 -15.06 20.45 7.51
CA ASP A 226 -14.62 21.18 6.32
C ASP A 226 -15.67 21.04 5.20
N GLU A 227 -15.47 21.72 4.06
CA GLU A 227 -16.32 21.63 2.87
C GLU A 227 -16.38 20.19 2.33
N LEU A 228 -17.60 19.69 2.09
CA LEU A 228 -17.84 18.40 1.44
C LEU A 228 -18.11 18.60 -0.05
N ASP A 229 -17.59 17.69 -0.87
CA ASP A 229 -17.92 17.58 -2.28
C ASP A 229 -19.27 16.87 -2.51
N ASP A 230 -19.69 16.76 -3.78
CA ASP A 230 -20.96 16.13 -4.18
C ASP A 230 -21.03 14.63 -3.81
N MET A 231 -19.90 13.98 -3.54
CA MET A 231 -19.83 12.60 -3.07
C MET A 231 -19.88 12.50 -1.54
N GLY A 232 -19.89 13.63 -0.83
CA GLY A 232 -19.87 13.69 0.63
C GLY A 232 -18.47 13.50 1.24
N CYS A 233 -17.41 13.67 0.46
CA CYS A 233 -16.03 13.61 0.92
C CYS A 233 -15.46 15.00 1.22
N LEU A 234 -14.45 15.09 2.10
CA LEU A 234 -13.78 16.36 2.40
C LEU A 234 -12.97 16.83 1.18
N LYS A 235 -13.44 17.91 0.54
CA LYS A 235 -12.93 18.40 -0.73
C LYS A 235 -11.45 18.78 -0.66
N ASN A 236 -11.07 19.62 0.30
CA ASN A 236 -9.69 20.11 0.43
C ASN A 236 -8.69 18.97 0.70
N TYR A 237 -9.11 17.90 1.38
CA TYR A 237 -8.28 16.74 1.66
C TYR A 237 -8.13 15.82 0.45
N ASN A 238 -9.19 15.69 -0.36
CA ASN A 238 -9.10 15.01 -1.64
C ASN A 238 -8.21 15.77 -2.63
N GLU A 239 -8.32 17.10 -2.69
CA GLU A 239 -7.43 17.96 -3.49
C GLU A 239 -5.97 17.86 -3.02
N PHE A 240 -5.74 17.82 -1.71
CA PHE A 240 -4.41 17.58 -1.14
C PHE A 240 -3.81 16.24 -1.63
N SER A 241 -4.55 15.14 -1.51
CA SER A 241 -4.10 13.83 -2.01
C SER A 241 -3.83 13.85 -3.52
N GLN A 242 -4.66 14.54 -4.30
CA GLN A 242 -4.45 14.68 -5.75
C GLN A 242 -3.13 15.41 -6.07
N ARG A 243 -2.83 16.52 -5.38
CA ARG A 243 -1.57 17.26 -5.57
C ARG A 243 -0.35 16.37 -5.27
N SER A 244 -0.38 15.63 -4.17
CA SER A 244 0.68 14.67 -3.83
C SER A 244 0.81 13.56 -4.90
N ASN A 245 -0.31 13.01 -5.35
CA ASN A 245 -0.34 11.95 -6.37
C ASN A 245 0.17 12.41 -7.74
N ILE A 246 -0.03 13.68 -8.12
CA ILE A 246 0.56 14.27 -9.33
C ILE A 246 2.09 14.23 -9.24
N LEU A 247 2.65 14.73 -8.13
CA LEU A 247 4.11 14.73 -7.93
C LEU A 247 4.70 13.32 -7.86
N LEU A 248 3.99 12.37 -7.25
CA LEU A 248 4.39 10.95 -7.26
C LEU A 248 4.44 10.40 -8.69
N LYS A 249 3.43 10.69 -9.50
CA LYS A 249 3.35 10.22 -10.89
C LYS A 249 4.45 10.82 -11.75
N GLU A 250 4.72 12.13 -11.61
CA GLU A 250 5.82 12.81 -12.29
C GLU A 250 7.18 12.21 -11.90
N MET A 251 7.40 11.95 -10.60
CA MET A 251 8.60 11.27 -10.13
C MET A 251 8.74 9.87 -10.75
N VAL A 252 7.66 9.08 -10.81
CA VAL A 252 7.70 7.75 -11.44
C VAL A 252 8.06 7.84 -12.93
N GLN A 253 7.56 8.84 -13.64
CA GLN A 253 7.96 9.09 -15.05
C GLN A 253 9.45 9.41 -15.18
N VAL A 254 10.01 10.18 -14.25
CA VAL A 254 11.46 10.46 -14.21
C VAL A 254 12.26 9.16 -14.01
N VAL A 255 11.85 8.30 -13.07
CA VAL A 255 12.51 7.00 -12.83
C VAL A 255 12.39 6.09 -14.05
N GLN A 256 11.23 6.04 -14.72
CA GLN A 256 11.04 5.28 -15.96
C GLN A 256 11.98 5.74 -17.08
N ILE A 257 12.16 7.06 -17.25
CA ILE A 257 13.09 7.62 -18.25
C ILE A 257 14.53 7.25 -17.93
N LYS A 258 14.91 7.30 -16.64
CA LYS A 258 16.27 6.96 -16.20
C LYS A 258 16.59 5.48 -16.30
N HIS A 259 15.58 4.61 -16.16
CA HIS A 259 15.70 3.15 -16.18
C HIS A 259 14.84 2.51 -17.28
N PRO A 260 15.15 2.74 -18.57
CA PRO A 260 14.28 2.30 -19.68
C PRO A 260 14.14 0.79 -19.81
N ASN A 261 15.03 0.02 -19.17
CA ASN A 261 14.99 -1.45 -19.15
C ASN A 261 14.14 -2.01 -18.00
N VAL A 262 13.69 -1.18 -17.05
CA VAL A 262 12.87 -1.58 -15.90
C VAL A 262 11.40 -1.29 -16.23
N SER A 263 10.54 -2.29 -16.09
CA SER A 263 9.11 -2.10 -16.21
C SER A 263 8.55 -1.57 -14.89
N ILE A 264 8.20 -0.29 -14.86
CA ILE A 264 7.56 0.35 -13.71
C ILE A 264 6.12 0.68 -14.08
N VAL A 265 5.15 0.10 -13.36
CA VAL A 265 3.72 0.31 -13.56
C VAL A 265 3.20 1.20 -12.43
N PHE A 266 2.63 2.34 -12.80
CA PHE A 266 1.91 3.21 -11.87
C PHE A 266 0.45 2.78 -11.78
N ALA A 267 0.02 2.35 -10.60
CA ALA A 267 -1.36 1.93 -10.33
C ALA A 267 -2.15 3.07 -9.68
N ASP A 268 -3.18 3.55 -10.38
CA ASP A 268 -4.00 4.69 -9.96
C ASP A 268 -5.12 4.25 -9.00
N TYR A 269 -4.73 3.97 -7.76
CA TYR A 269 -5.64 3.54 -6.69
C TYR A 269 -6.60 4.65 -6.29
N TYR A 270 -6.18 5.91 -6.37
CA TYR A 270 -7.04 7.07 -6.13
C TYR A 270 -8.30 7.02 -7.00
N ASN A 271 -8.11 6.94 -8.32
CA ASN A 271 -9.25 6.93 -9.24
C ASN A 271 -10.00 5.59 -9.22
N ALA A 272 -9.33 4.48 -8.94
CA ALA A 272 -10.01 3.20 -8.73
C ALA A 272 -10.97 3.26 -7.53
N ALA A 273 -10.54 3.87 -6.41
CA ALA A 273 -11.38 4.07 -5.23
C ALA A 273 -12.55 5.02 -5.54
N LEU A 274 -12.31 6.13 -6.25
CA LEU A 274 -13.39 7.04 -6.66
C LEU A 274 -14.41 6.37 -7.58
N ALA A 275 -13.97 5.50 -8.49
CA ALA A 275 -14.89 4.74 -9.35
C ALA A 275 -15.83 3.85 -8.54
N ILE A 276 -15.32 3.20 -7.48
CA ILE A 276 -16.12 2.39 -6.55
C ILE A 276 -17.08 3.28 -5.75
N LEU A 277 -16.63 4.42 -5.22
CA LEU A 277 -17.47 5.34 -4.47
C LEU A 277 -18.61 5.91 -5.31
N LYS A 278 -18.35 6.18 -6.59
CA LYS A 278 -19.33 6.76 -7.52
C LYS A 278 -20.41 5.77 -7.96
N ASP A 279 -20.07 4.50 -8.13
CA ASP A 279 -21.01 3.47 -8.57
C ASP A 279 -20.81 2.14 -7.81
N PRO A 280 -21.08 2.11 -6.50
CA PRO A 280 -20.79 0.93 -5.67
C PRO A 280 -21.56 -0.31 -6.08
N LEU A 281 -22.78 -0.14 -6.61
CA LEU A 281 -23.63 -1.25 -7.02
C LEU A 281 -23.03 -2.05 -8.18
N SER A 282 -22.36 -1.39 -9.13
CA SER A 282 -21.64 -2.06 -10.22
C SER A 282 -20.46 -2.91 -9.74
N TYR A 283 -19.92 -2.60 -8.55
CA TYR A 283 -18.89 -3.39 -7.86
C TYR A 283 -19.45 -4.36 -6.82
N GLY A 284 -20.79 -4.52 -6.75
CA GLY A 284 -21.46 -5.42 -5.82
C GLY A 284 -21.58 -4.91 -4.39
N ILE A 285 -21.20 -3.65 -4.12
CA ILE A 285 -21.30 -3.02 -2.81
C ILE A 285 -22.70 -2.43 -2.65
N ARG A 286 -23.46 -2.98 -1.71
CA ARG A 286 -24.84 -2.54 -1.40
C ARG A 286 -24.94 -1.72 -0.12
N SER A 287 -23.86 -1.68 0.66
CA SER A 287 -23.76 -0.92 1.91
C SER A 287 -23.39 0.54 1.65
N GLN A 288 -23.47 1.38 2.70
CA GLN A 288 -22.98 2.76 2.62
C GLN A 288 -21.45 2.78 2.45
N VAL A 289 -20.97 3.49 1.43
CA VAL A 289 -19.55 3.49 1.02
C VAL A 289 -18.65 4.40 1.85
N LEU A 290 -19.22 5.34 2.59
CA LEU A 290 -18.50 6.26 3.49
C LEU A 290 -18.58 5.84 4.96
N GLN A 291 -19.12 4.65 5.25
CA GLN A 291 -19.17 4.11 6.60
C GLN A 291 -18.22 2.92 6.75
N THR A 292 -17.67 2.72 7.94
CA THR A 292 -16.93 1.49 8.22
C THR A 292 -17.90 0.31 8.43
N CYS A 293 -17.51 -0.90 8.00
CA CYS A 293 -18.32 -2.10 8.20
C CYS A 293 -18.32 -2.58 9.67
N CYS A 294 -17.15 -2.57 10.31
CA CYS A 294 -16.91 -3.11 11.66
C CYS A 294 -16.63 -2.00 12.68
N GLY A 295 -17.48 -0.98 12.68
CA GLY A 295 -17.29 0.25 13.42
C GLY A 295 -17.78 0.28 14.86
N TYR A 296 -17.61 1.43 15.51
CA TYR A 296 -17.97 1.66 16.91
C TYR A 296 -19.06 2.75 17.08
N GLY A 297 -19.91 2.94 16.07
CA GLY A 297 -21.00 3.93 16.07
C GLY A 297 -20.58 5.31 15.54
N GLY A 298 -21.47 6.30 15.66
CA GLY A 298 -21.29 7.64 15.05
C GLY A 298 -21.76 7.72 13.58
N ARG A 299 -21.73 8.91 12.99
CA ARG A 299 -22.28 9.19 11.65
C ARG A 299 -21.67 8.32 10.54
N TYR A 300 -20.36 8.06 10.63
CA TYR A 300 -19.62 7.26 9.65
C TYR A 300 -19.27 5.86 10.17
N ASN A 301 -19.99 5.40 11.21
CA ASN A 301 -19.66 4.21 11.99
C ASN A 301 -18.20 4.20 12.46
N PHE A 302 -17.65 5.36 12.79
CA PHE A 302 -16.27 5.49 13.29
C PHE A 302 -16.27 6.45 14.48
N SER A 303 -15.51 6.09 15.52
CA SER A 303 -15.34 6.88 16.73
C SER A 303 -13.85 7.08 17.01
N PRO A 304 -13.34 8.32 17.09
CA PRO A 304 -11.92 8.58 17.36
C PRO A 304 -11.50 8.26 18.80
N VAL A 305 -12.46 7.98 19.69
CA VAL A 305 -12.25 7.77 21.14
C VAL A 305 -12.24 6.27 21.53
N ARG A 306 -12.37 5.35 20.57
CA ARG A 306 -12.38 3.91 20.80
C ARG A 306 -11.48 3.15 19.83
#